data_AF-A0A1E4SHB7-F1
#
_entry.id   AF-A0A1E4SHB7-F1
#
_cell.length_a   1.000
_cell.length_b   1.000
_cell.length_c   1.000
_cell.angle_alpha   90.00
_cell.angle_beta   90.00
_cell.angle_gamma   90.00
#
_symmetry.space_group_name_H-M   'P 1'
#
loop_
_entity.id
_entity.type
_entity.pdbx_description
1 polymer ?
#
loop_
_entity_poly.entity_id
_entity_poly.type
_entity_poly.pdbx_seq_one_letter_code
_entity_poly.pdbx_strand_id
1 'polypeptide(L)'
;MGKGVLKYGGKSGILPKVRPVFKRFPIAPKNPDQIAKESKVSQGYAEGVPLPIKKGFTFHREPVEKKVVTVEERIKRNIEDRRPNVDESSLSQEQLWQLKRDEIRRDYLKQAYLTEAERLKKLEEYKAKAAEREQAFADSHVYEESAASKLTLPTIDSYLQGPIMRQRTEEEQLLVEEQRTLNRKTTELQIKEEKANKLLDLYHAASNFITTEEELEAAINEAFEVNFSKFDGSQSIVESRLVSSGTGYANIDFNERIIADEVLGEISGKPGLQVIKDTLSGEGEKLKREAQVAVNQE
;
A
#
# COMPACT_ATOMS: atom_id res chain seq x y z
N MET A 1 6.96 -31.65 -5.24
CA MET A 1 5.63 -31.18 -4.78
C MET A 1 5.36 -29.82 -5.41
N GLY A 2 4.31 -29.68 -6.22
CA GLY A 2 4.02 -28.39 -6.87
C GLY A 2 3.64 -27.30 -5.86
N LYS A 3 4.18 -26.09 -6.03
CA LYS A 3 3.99 -24.94 -5.12
C LYS A 3 2.52 -24.58 -4.84
N GLY A 4 1.58 -24.96 -5.71
CA GLY A 4 0.14 -24.69 -5.58
C GLY A 4 -0.70 -25.82 -4.98
N VAL A 5 -0.13 -27.00 -4.73
CA VAL A 5 -0.89 -28.20 -4.34
C VAL A 5 -1.41 -28.12 -2.89
N LEU A 6 -0.73 -27.36 -2.03
CA LEU A 6 -1.16 -27.12 -0.64
C LEU A 6 -2.52 -26.43 -0.55
N LYS A 7 -2.86 -25.53 -1.50
CA LYS A 7 -4.17 -24.87 -1.56
C LYS A 7 -5.33 -25.85 -1.74
N TYR A 8 -5.05 -27.03 -2.31
CA TYR A 8 -6.03 -28.09 -2.59
C TYR A 8 -5.85 -29.30 -1.67
N GLY A 9 -5.24 -29.09 -0.49
CA GLY A 9 -5.07 -30.14 0.52
C GLY A 9 -4.09 -31.24 0.12
N GLY A 10 -3.04 -30.90 -0.64
CA GLY A 10 -1.99 -31.86 -1.01
C GLY A 10 -2.35 -32.79 -2.17
N LYS A 11 -3.53 -32.62 -2.80
CA LYS A 11 -4.02 -33.48 -3.89
C LYS A 11 -3.48 -33.02 -5.25
N SER A 12 -2.78 -33.90 -5.96
CA SER A 12 -2.35 -33.68 -7.34
C SER A 12 -3.51 -33.92 -8.32
N GLY A 13 -3.76 -32.94 -9.20
CA GLY A 13 -4.84 -32.99 -10.19
C GLY A 13 -6.11 -32.24 -9.74
N ILE A 14 -6.87 -31.75 -10.72
CA ILE A 14 -8.13 -31.01 -10.50
C ILE A 14 -9.27 -31.84 -11.08
N LEU A 15 -10.21 -32.23 -10.23
CA LEU A 15 -11.46 -32.84 -10.70
C LEU A 15 -12.36 -31.79 -11.35
N PRO A 16 -13.14 -32.16 -12.38
CA PRO A 16 -14.14 -31.26 -12.93
C PRO A 16 -15.14 -30.85 -11.85
N LYS A 17 -15.64 -29.62 -11.94
CA LYS A 17 -16.63 -29.10 -10.99
C LYS A 17 -17.88 -29.99 -11.00
N VAL A 18 -18.29 -30.42 -9.81
CA VAL A 18 -19.50 -31.22 -9.61
C VAL A 18 -20.70 -30.46 -10.19
N ARG A 19 -21.46 -31.11 -11.05
CA ARG A 19 -22.66 -30.52 -11.67
C ARG A 19 -23.82 -30.60 -10.67
N PRO A 20 -24.42 -29.47 -10.25
CA PRO A 20 -25.55 -29.51 -9.33
C PRO A 20 -26.77 -30.13 -10.02
N VAL A 21 -27.54 -30.92 -9.26
CA VAL A 21 -28.79 -31.54 -9.71
C VAL A 21 -29.82 -30.44 -10.05
N PHE A 22 -29.88 -29.39 -9.24
CA PHE A 22 -30.78 -28.25 -9.41
C PHE A 22 -30.00 -27.02 -9.93
N LYS A 23 -30.16 -26.71 -11.23
CA LYS A 23 -29.35 -25.66 -11.90
C LYS A 23 -30.01 -24.28 -12.05
N ARG A 24 -31.31 -24.24 -12.36
CA ARG A 24 -32.00 -23.02 -12.84
C ARG A 24 -32.82 -22.33 -11.77
N PHE A 25 -33.63 -23.11 -11.06
CA PHE A 25 -34.58 -22.63 -10.06
C PHE A 25 -34.21 -23.19 -8.68
N PRO A 26 -34.27 -22.36 -7.63
CA PRO A 26 -34.15 -22.83 -6.26
C PRO A 26 -35.36 -23.70 -5.89
N ILE A 27 -35.16 -24.59 -4.92
CA ILE A 27 -36.19 -25.52 -4.42
C ILE A 27 -36.93 -24.96 -3.21
N ALA A 28 -36.18 -24.28 -2.35
CA ALA A 28 -36.67 -23.68 -1.12
C ALA A 28 -36.64 -22.15 -1.26
N PRO A 29 -37.55 -21.44 -0.58
CA PRO A 29 -37.45 -20.00 -0.42
C PRO A 29 -36.19 -19.63 0.36
N LYS A 30 -35.75 -18.36 0.25
CA LYS A 30 -34.61 -17.85 1.02
C LYS A 30 -34.97 -17.83 2.51
N ASN A 31 -34.00 -18.20 3.34
CA ASN A 31 -34.13 -18.10 4.79
C ASN A 31 -34.11 -16.62 5.25
N PRO A 32 -34.72 -16.28 6.40
CA PRO A 32 -34.74 -14.91 6.92
C PRO A 32 -33.34 -14.32 7.06
N ASP A 33 -32.35 -15.11 7.50
CA ASP A 33 -30.96 -14.66 7.61
C ASP A 33 -30.33 -14.31 6.26
N GLN A 34 -30.72 -15.01 5.19
CA GLN A 34 -30.24 -14.74 3.85
C GLN A 34 -30.84 -13.44 3.34
N ILE A 35 -32.14 -13.22 3.59
CA ILE A 35 -32.84 -11.97 3.27
C ILE A 35 -32.19 -10.79 4.02
N ALA A 36 -31.90 -10.96 5.31
CA ALA A 36 -31.24 -9.94 6.12
C ALA A 36 -29.79 -9.65 5.68
N LYS A 37 -29.08 -10.65 5.15
CA LYS A 37 -27.73 -10.45 4.58
C LYS A 37 -27.79 -9.74 3.23
N GLU A 38 -28.76 -10.08 2.40
CA GLU A 38 -28.97 -9.44 1.10
C GLU A 38 -29.42 -7.99 1.27
N SER A 39 -30.29 -7.68 2.24
CA SER A 39 -30.75 -6.31 2.51
C SER A 39 -29.66 -5.37 3.02
N LYS A 40 -28.64 -5.90 3.71
CA LYS A 40 -27.46 -5.12 4.13
C LYS A 40 -26.62 -4.64 2.94
N VAL A 41 -26.71 -5.32 1.80
CA VAL A 41 -25.97 -4.96 0.58
C VAL A 41 -26.92 -4.18 -0.33
N SER A 42 -26.63 -2.91 -0.59
CA SER A 42 -27.40 -2.13 -1.56
C SER A 42 -27.19 -2.70 -2.97
N GLN A 43 -28.19 -3.43 -3.46
CA GLN A 43 -28.18 -4.05 -4.79
C GLN A 43 -29.14 -3.30 -5.71
N GLY A 44 -28.73 -3.03 -6.96
CA GLY A 44 -29.57 -2.38 -7.96
C GLY A 44 -29.16 -0.94 -8.28
N TYR A 45 -30.01 -0.23 -9.02
CA TYR A 45 -29.81 1.17 -9.37
C TYR A 45 -30.33 2.09 -8.26
N ALA A 46 -29.49 3.01 -7.78
CA ALA A 46 -29.86 4.01 -6.77
C ALA A 46 -31.11 4.80 -7.17
N GLU A 47 -31.95 5.16 -6.21
CA GLU A 47 -33.17 5.95 -6.44
C GLU A 47 -32.89 7.27 -7.18
N GLY A 48 -33.78 7.71 -8.08
CA GLY A 48 -33.60 8.90 -8.91
C GLY A 48 -32.68 8.75 -10.14
N VAL A 49 -31.82 7.73 -10.22
CA VAL A 49 -31.03 7.46 -11.42
C VAL A 49 -31.91 6.83 -12.51
N PRO A 50 -31.93 7.37 -13.75
CA PRO A 50 -32.69 6.78 -14.85
C PRO A 50 -32.08 5.42 -15.23
N LEU A 51 -32.96 4.44 -15.48
CA LEU A 51 -32.55 3.12 -15.95
C LEU A 51 -32.09 3.21 -17.41
N PRO A 52 -31.04 2.46 -17.82
CA PRO A 52 -30.66 2.38 -19.22
C PRO A 52 -31.81 1.79 -20.04
N ILE A 53 -31.94 2.22 -21.30
CA ILE A 53 -32.98 1.75 -22.20
C ILE A 53 -32.31 1.05 -23.39
N LYS A 54 -32.62 -0.24 -23.59
CA LYS A 54 -32.17 -1.01 -24.76
C LYS A 54 -33.38 -1.68 -25.41
N LYS A 55 -33.55 -1.50 -26.72
CA LYS A 55 -34.66 -2.13 -27.47
C LYS A 55 -34.64 -3.66 -27.25
N GLY A 56 -35.75 -4.21 -26.78
CA GLY A 56 -35.92 -5.64 -26.51
C GLY A 56 -35.44 -6.12 -25.13
N PHE A 57 -34.95 -5.23 -24.24
CA PHE A 57 -34.56 -5.59 -22.89
C PHE A 57 -35.08 -4.59 -21.85
N THR A 58 -35.85 -5.08 -20.88
CA THR A 58 -36.33 -4.29 -19.74
C THR A 58 -35.33 -4.38 -18.60
N PHE A 59 -34.68 -3.27 -18.28
CA PHE A 59 -33.84 -3.18 -17.09
C PHE A 59 -34.74 -3.02 -15.87
N HIS A 60 -34.53 -3.86 -14.87
CA HIS A 60 -35.19 -3.74 -13.56
C HIS A 60 -34.27 -3.01 -12.60
N ARG A 61 -34.85 -2.17 -11.73
CA ARG A 61 -34.08 -1.42 -10.73
C ARG A 61 -33.43 -2.36 -9.73
N GLU A 62 -34.19 -3.37 -9.31
CA GLU A 62 -33.79 -4.43 -8.39
C GLU A 62 -33.59 -5.75 -9.14
N PRO A 63 -32.72 -6.65 -8.62
CA PRO A 63 -32.54 -7.97 -9.20
C PRO A 63 -33.83 -8.78 -9.13
N VAL A 64 -34.26 -9.34 -10.26
CA VAL A 64 -35.47 -10.17 -10.32
C VAL A 64 -35.23 -11.49 -9.59
N GLU A 65 -36.06 -11.77 -8.60
CA GLU A 65 -35.99 -13.03 -7.85
C GLU A 65 -36.41 -14.22 -8.72
N LYS A 66 -35.66 -15.32 -8.62
CA LYS A 66 -35.97 -16.55 -9.34
C LYS A 66 -37.14 -17.25 -8.67
N LYS A 67 -38.13 -17.67 -9.47
CA LYS A 67 -39.26 -18.48 -9.00
C LYS A 67 -38.76 -19.76 -8.32
N VAL A 68 -39.27 -20.03 -7.13
CA VAL A 68 -39.02 -21.27 -6.38
C VAL A 68 -39.87 -22.38 -7.01
N VAL A 69 -39.26 -23.51 -7.33
CA VAL A 69 -39.95 -24.69 -7.87
C VAL A 69 -39.71 -25.83 -6.91
N THR A 70 -40.76 -26.29 -6.25
CA THR A 70 -40.66 -27.35 -5.26
C THR A 70 -40.22 -28.67 -5.90
N VAL A 71 -39.64 -29.57 -5.11
CA VAL A 71 -39.21 -30.90 -5.61
C VAL A 71 -40.39 -31.67 -6.17
N GLU A 72 -41.56 -31.59 -5.52
CA GLU A 72 -42.79 -32.24 -5.93
C GLU A 72 -43.28 -31.73 -7.29
N GLU A 73 -43.34 -30.40 -7.48
CA GLU A 73 -43.70 -29.80 -8.77
C GLU A 73 -42.74 -30.23 -9.88
N ARG A 74 -41.45 -30.36 -9.54
CA ARG A 74 -40.43 -30.76 -10.50
C ARG A 74 -40.53 -32.24 -10.88
N ILE A 75 -40.88 -33.10 -9.92
CA ILE A 75 -41.16 -34.51 -10.16
C ILE A 75 -42.41 -34.63 -11.03
N LYS A 76 -43.49 -33.93 -10.70
CA LYS A 76 -44.72 -33.87 -11.51
C LYS A 76 -44.41 -33.51 -12.97
N ARG A 77 -43.76 -32.36 -13.17
CA ARG A 77 -43.46 -31.82 -14.52
C ARG A 77 -42.53 -32.68 -15.37
N ASN A 78 -41.53 -33.34 -14.77
CA ASN A 78 -40.50 -34.04 -15.52
C ASN A 78 -40.70 -35.56 -15.59
N ILE A 79 -41.40 -36.15 -14.61
CA ILE A 79 -41.55 -37.60 -14.47
C ILE A 79 -43.01 -38.01 -14.70
N GLU A 80 -43.95 -37.43 -13.96
CA GLU A 80 -45.35 -37.90 -13.93
C GLU A 80 -46.10 -37.44 -15.19
N ASP A 81 -46.04 -36.16 -15.53
CA ASP A 81 -46.70 -35.58 -16.72
C ASP A 81 -46.16 -36.14 -18.05
N ARG A 82 -44.95 -36.71 -18.02
CA ARG A 82 -44.28 -37.28 -19.19
C ARG A 82 -44.41 -38.80 -19.27
N ARG A 83 -45.17 -39.43 -18.37
CA ARG A 83 -45.38 -40.88 -18.40
C ARG A 83 -46.26 -41.24 -19.60
N PRO A 84 -45.77 -42.07 -20.54
CA PRO A 84 -46.61 -42.57 -21.61
C PRO A 84 -47.69 -43.47 -21.00
N ASN A 85 -48.95 -43.25 -21.39
CA ASN A 85 -50.07 -44.10 -21.02
C ASN A 85 -50.28 -45.10 -22.17
N VAL A 86 -49.62 -46.26 -22.10
CA VAL A 86 -49.61 -47.26 -23.18
C VAL A 86 -49.86 -48.63 -22.58
N ASP A 87 -50.73 -49.41 -23.23
CA ASP A 87 -51.08 -50.77 -22.80
C ASP A 87 -49.94 -51.74 -23.11
N GLU A 88 -49.32 -52.28 -22.05
CA GLU A 88 -48.15 -53.17 -22.12
C GLU A 88 -48.40 -54.46 -22.93
N SER A 89 -49.66 -54.89 -23.05
CA SER A 89 -50.05 -56.10 -23.79
C SER A 89 -49.98 -55.98 -25.31
N SER A 90 -49.92 -54.75 -25.85
CA SER A 90 -49.91 -54.48 -27.29
C SER A 90 -48.52 -54.23 -27.88
N LEU A 91 -47.49 -54.21 -27.02
CA LEU A 91 -46.15 -53.76 -27.38
C LEU A 91 -45.22 -54.90 -27.81
N SER A 92 -44.38 -54.62 -28.81
CA SER A 92 -43.27 -55.50 -29.20
C SER A 92 -42.24 -55.63 -28.06
N GLN A 93 -41.51 -56.75 -28.01
CA GLN A 93 -40.51 -57.00 -26.97
C GLN A 93 -39.47 -55.88 -26.86
N GLU A 94 -39.04 -55.29 -27.98
CA GLU A 94 -38.12 -54.15 -28.00
C GLU A 94 -38.73 -52.88 -27.39
N GLN A 95 -40.02 -52.63 -27.64
CA GLN A 95 -40.76 -51.50 -27.09
C GLN A 95 -40.98 -51.66 -25.58
N LEU A 96 -41.25 -52.88 -25.12
CA LEU A 96 -41.30 -53.20 -23.69
C LEU A 96 -39.97 -52.92 -23.00
N TRP A 97 -38.84 -53.27 -23.62
CA TRP A 97 -37.52 -52.94 -23.07
C TRP A 97 -37.23 -51.44 -23.05
N GLN A 98 -37.71 -50.67 -24.04
CA GLN A 98 -37.62 -49.22 -24.02
C GLN A 98 -38.42 -48.61 -22.87
N LEU A 99 -39.67 -49.03 -22.69
CA LEU A 99 -40.54 -48.60 -21.62
C LEU A 99 -39.91 -48.87 -20.24
N LYS A 100 -39.42 -50.10 -20.01
CA LYS A 100 -38.73 -50.48 -18.77
C LYS A 100 -37.47 -49.63 -18.51
N ARG A 101 -36.66 -49.36 -19.54
CA ARG A 101 -35.48 -48.48 -19.39
C ARG A 101 -35.90 -47.05 -19.01
N ASP A 102 -36.99 -46.55 -19.58
CA ASP A 102 -37.49 -45.22 -19.27
C ASP A 102 -38.13 -45.13 -17.89
N GLU A 103 -38.75 -46.20 -17.40
CA GLU A 103 -39.17 -46.33 -15.99
C GLU A 103 -37.97 -46.29 -15.05
N ILE A 104 -36.96 -47.12 -15.29
CA ILE A 104 -35.72 -47.13 -14.48
C ILE A 104 -35.07 -45.74 -14.45
N ARG A 105 -34.98 -45.04 -15.59
CA ARG A 105 -34.44 -43.68 -15.66
C ARG A 105 -35.26 -42.69 -14.83
N ARG A 106 -36.59 -42.80 -14.89
CA ARG A 106 -37.51 -41.95 -14.11
C ARG A 106 -37.38 -42.20 -12.63
N ASP A 107 -37.25 -43.46 -12.21
CA ASP A 107 -37.07 -43.84 -10.82
C ASP A 107 -35.75 -43.32 -10.26
N TYR A 108 -34.65 -43.50 -10.98
CA TYR A 108 -33.36 -42.92 -10.58
C TYR A 108 -33.37 -41.39 -10.55
N LEU A 109 -34.06 -40.74 -11.50
CA LEU A 109 -34.23 -39.28 -11.48
C LEU A 109 -35.04 -38.82 -10.27
N LYS A 110 -36.12 -39.54 -9.94
CA LYS A 110 -36.97 -39.27 -8.77
C LYS A 110 -36.17 -39.41 -7.48
N GLN A 111 -35.44 -40.51 -7.34
CA GLN A 111 -34.56 -40.75 -6.19
C GLN A 111 -33.46 -39.68 -6.08
N ALA A 112 -32.84 -39.29 -7.19
CA ALA A 112 -31.83 -38.23 -7.20
C ALA A 112 -32.40 -36.87 -6.74
N TYR A 113 -33.64 -36.54 -7.10
CA TYR A 113 -34.29 -35.31 -6.62
C TYR A 113 -34.62 -35.36 -5.13
N LEU A 114 -35.14 -36.48 -4.63
CA LEU A 114 -35.47 -36.63 -3.21
C LEU A 114 -34.21 -36.61 -2.33
N THR A 115 -33.18 -37.37 -2.71
CA THR A 115 -31.92 -37.45 -1.96
C THR A 115 -31.18 -36.12 -1.91
N GLU A 116 -31.11 -35.38 -3.02
CA GLU A 116 -30.47 -34.06 -3.01
C GLU A 116 -31.30 -33.03 -2.22
N ALA A 117 -32.62 -33.13 -2.22
CA ALA A 117 -33.46 -32.27 -1.38
C ALA A 117 -33.21 -32.51 0.12
N GLU A 118 -33.12 -33.76 0.55
CA GLU A 118 -32.76 -34.12 1.93
C GLU A 118 -31.36 -33.63 2.30
N ARG A 119 -30.39 -33.77 1.38
CA ARG A 119 -29.03 -33.27 1.59
C ARG A 119 -29.02 -31.75 1.78
N LEU A 120 -29.79 -31.00 0.99
CA LEU A 120 -29.89 -29.55 1.11
C LEU A 120 -30.52 -29.13 2.45
N LYS A 121 -31.60 -29.81 2.88
CA LYS A 121 -32.20 -29.59 4.20
C LYS A 121 -31.20 -29.80 5.34
N LYS A 122 -30.47 -30.93 5.34
CA LYS A 122 -29.43 -31.21 6.34
C LYS A 122 -28.32 -30.16 6.36
N LEU A 123 -27.96 -29.62 5.19
CA LEU A 123 -26.95 -28.58 5.07
C LEU A 123 -27.45 -27.25 5.68
N GLU A 124 -28.70 -26.91 5.45
CA GLU A 124 -29.34 -25.73 6.06
C GLU A 124 -29.44 -25.86 7.58
N GLU A 125 -29.86 -27.02 8.09
CA GLU A 125 -29.88 -27.30 9.53
C GLU A 125 -28.48 -27.19 10.16
N TYR A 126 -27.44 -27.70 9.48
CA TYR A 126 -26.07 -27.59 9.95
C TYR A 126 -25.61 -26.13 9.99
N LYS A 127 -25.96 -25.33 8.98
CA LYS A 127 -25.65 -23.89 8.96
C LYS A 127 -26.36 -23.12 10.06
N ALA A 128 -27.63 -23.41 10.32
CA ALA A 128 -28.39 -22.81 11.41
C ALA A 128 -27.73 -23.11 12.76
N LYS A 129 -27.42 -24.39 13.03
CA LYS A 129 -26.70 -24.80 14.24
C LYS A 129 -25.31 -24.17 14.39
N ALA A 130 -24.59 -23.99 13.28
CA ALA A 130 -23.30 -23.31 13.30
C ALA A 130 -23.45 -21.83 13.67
N ALA A 131 -24.44 -21.14 13.09
CA ALA A 131 -24.73 -19.74 13.39
C ALA A 131 -25.16 -19.54 14.85
N GLU A 132 -26.01 -20.42 15.39
CA GLU A 132 -26.39 -20.41 16.81
C GLU A 132 -25.19 -20.59 17.74
N ARG A 133 -24.25 -21.48 17.39
CA ARG A 133 -23.01 -21.67 18.17
C ARG A 133 -22.11 -20.45 18.11
N GLU A 134 -21.99 -19.81 16.95
CA GLU A 134 -21.22 -18.58 16.80
C GLU A 134 -21.81 -17.44 17.62
N GLN A 135 -23.14 -17.30 17.62
CA GLN A 135 -23.84 -16.33 18.47
C GLN A 135 -23.64 -16.62 19.96
N ALA A 136 -23.85 -17.87 20.39
CA ALA A 136 -23.62 -18.26 21.79
C ALA A 136 -22.17 -18.04 22.22
N PHE A 137 -21.20 -18.24 21.31
CA PHE A 137 -19.79 -17.96 21.57
C PHE A 137 -19.51 -16.46 21.66
N ALA A 138 -20.09 -15.65 20.77
CA ALA A 138 -19.99 -14.19 20.83
C ALA A 138 -20.59 -13.62 22.13
N ASP A 139 -21.74 -14.15 22.56
CA ASP A 139 -22.39 -13.76 23.81
C ASP A 139 -21.55 -14.18 25.02
N SER A 140 -20.88 -15.34 24.96
CA SER A 140 -19.97 -15.78 26.03
C SER A 140 -18.71 -14.90 26.17
N HIS A 141 -18.32 -14.19 25.11
CA HIS A 141 -17.22 -13.23 25.14
C HIS A 141 -17.60 -11.89 25.77
N VAL A 142 -18.89 -11.56 25.84
CA VAL A 142 -19.39 -10.48 26.68
C VAL A 142 -19.50 -11.00 28.11
N TYR A 143 -18.36 -11.36 28.70
CA TYR A 143 -18.31 -11.87 30.06
C TYR A 143 -18.51 -10.71 31.04
N GLU A 144 -19.63 -10.70 31.76
CA GLU A 144 -19.74 -9.88 32.96
C GLU A 144 -18.79 -10.45 34.02
N GLU A 145 -17.71 -9.73 34.31
CA GLU A 145 -16.75 -10.15 35.33
C GLU A 145 -17.47 -10.47 36.64
N SER A 146 -17.25 -11.68 37.16
CA SER A 146 -17.85 -12.12 38.43
C SER A 146 -17.51 -11.13 39.55
N ALA A 147 -18.47 -10.89 40.46
CA ALA A 147 -18.29 -9.97 41.59
C ALA A 147 -17.05 -10.32 42.44
N ALA A 148 -16.70 -11.60 42.54
CA ALA A 148 -15.49 -12.08 43.21
C ALA A 148 -14.20 -11.67 42.45
N SER A 149 -14.21 -11.71 41.13
CA SER A 149 -13.06 -11.27 40.31
C SER A 149 -12.86 -9.76 40.37
N LYS A 150 -13.96 -8.98 40.37
CA LYS A 150 -13.89 -7.51 40.50
C LYS A 150 -13.28 -7.04 41.81
N LEU A 151 -13.44 -7.82 42.89
CA LEU A 151 -12.96 -7.46 44.23
C LEU A 151 -11.59 -8.09 44.59
N THR A 152 -11.15 -9.14 43.88
CA THR A 152 -9.89 -9.82 44.16
C THR A 152 -8.74 -9.39 43.24
N LEU A 153 -9.03 -8.88 42.04
CA LEU A 153 -8.00 -8.34 41.15
C LEU A 153 -7.69 -6.88 41.51
N PRO A 154 -6.42 -6.45 41.40
CA PRO A 154 -6.06 -5.05 41.59
C PRO A 154 -6.69 -4.18 40.49
N THR A 155 -7.42 -3.14 40.90
CA THR A 155 -8.11 -2.21 39.98
C THR A 155 -7.10 -1.25 39.33
N ILE A 156 -6.96 -1.31 38.00
CA ILE A 156 -6.19 -0.34 37.18
C ILE A 156 -7.15 0.69 36.55
N ASP A 157 -8.39 0.73 37.02
CA ASP A 157 -9.50 1.47 36.42
C ASP A 157 -9.18 2.93 36.12
N SER A 158 -8.42 3.62 36.97
CA SER A 158 -8.05 5.02 36.73
C SER A 158 -7.16 5.23 35.50
N TYR A 159 -6.35 4.24 35.09
CA TYR A 159 -5.51 4.32 33.89
C TYR A 159 -6.27 3.91 32.62
N LEU A 160 -7.30 3.07 32.76
CA LEU A 160 -8.15 2.62 31.65
C LEU A 160 -9.32 3.59 31.41
N GLN A 161 -9.68 4.38 32.41
CA GLN A 161 -10.70 5.43 32.33
C GLN A 161 -10.12 6.66 31.64
N GLY A 162 -10.10 6.63 30.31
CA GLY A 162 -9.75 7.78 29.51
C GLY A 162 -9.51 7.44 28.04
N PRO A 163 -9.46 8.44 27.16
CA PRO A 163 -8.99 8.23 25.81
C PRO A 163 -7.52 7.80 25.85
N ILE A 164 -7.17 6.71 25.15
CA ILE A 164 -5.79 6.19 25.05
C ILE A 164 -4.82 7.29 24.59
N MET A 165 -5.31 8.25 23.80
CA MET A 165 -4.54 9.41 23.36
C MET A 165 -5.28 10.71 23.65
N ARG A 166 -4.59 11.66 24.29
CA ARG A 166 -5.01 13.06 24.37
C ARG A 166 -4.86 13.70 22.99
N GLN A 167 -5.94 14.24 22.44
CA GLN A 167 -5.87 15.05 21.23
C GLN A 167 -5.17 16.39 21.55
N ARG A 168 -4.31 16.86 20.63
CA ARG A 168 -3.64 18.16 20.80
C ARG A 168 -4.67 19.29 20.75
N THR A 169 -4.47 20.31 21.58
CA THR A 169 -5.22 21.57 21.48
C THR A 169 -4.87 22.31 20.19
N GLU A 170 -5.73 23.24 19.76
CA GLU A 170 -5.47 24.03 18.54
C GLU A 170 -4.17 24.84 18.67
N GLU A 171 -3.88 25.39 19.86
CA GLU A 171 -2.63 26.11 20.16
C GLU A 171 -1.39 25.20 20.01
N GLU A 172 -1.45 23.97 20.54
CA GLU A 172 -0.37 23.00 20.39
C GLU A 172 -0.16 22.58 18.93
N GLN A 173 -1.24 22.51 18.14
CA GLN A 173 -1.15 22.19 16.71
C GLN A 173 -0.47 23.33 15.94
N LEU A 174 -0.85 24.58 16.20
CA LEU A 174 -0.23 25.75 15.59
C LEU A 174 1.26 25.83 15.89
N LEU A 175 1.68 25.62 17.15
CA LEU A 175 3.10 25.61 17.51
C LEU A 175 3.89 24.52 16.77
N VAL A 176 3.31 23.33 16.61
CA VAL A 176 3.96 22.23 15.86
C VAL A 176 4.06 22.58 14.37
N GLU A 177 3.06 23.23 13.80
CA GLU A 177 3.10 23.70 12.41
C GLU A 177 4.15 24.78 12.20
N GLU A 178 4.24 25.76 13.09
CA GLU A 178 5.27 26.79 13.05
C GLU A 178 6.67 26.18 13.11
N GLN A 179 6.92 25.24 14.05
CA GLN A 179 8.19 24.52 14.13
C GLN A 179 8.51 23.75 12.84
N ARG A 180 7.53 23.10 12.23
CA ARG A 180 7.71 22.40 10.95
C ARG A 180 8.06 23.37 9.82
N THR A 181 7.39 24.52 9.76
CA THR A 181 7.69 25.54 8.73
C THR A 181 9.08 26.13 8.92
N LEU A 182 9.50 26.37 10.16
CA LEU A 182 10.84 26.82 10.50
C LEU A 182 11.87 25.80 10.02
N ASN A 183 11.72 24.53 10.39
CA ASN A 183 12.63 23.45 9.99
C ASN A 183 12.72 23.28 8.46
N ARG A 184 11.62 23.51 7.74
CA ARG A 184 11.65 23.51 6.28
C ARG A 184 12.41 24.70 5.72
N LYS A 185 12.14 25.90 6.24
CA LYS A 185 12.82 27.12 5.78
C LYS A 185 14.33 27.10 6.09
N THR A 186 14.74 26.55 7.22
CA THR A 186 16.16 26.42 7.57
C THR A 186 16.90 25.49 6.64
N THR A 187 16.31 24.34 6.30
CA THR A 187 16.91 23.40 5.33
C THR A 187 16.95 23.99 3.92
N GLU A 188 15.89 24.67 3.48
CA GLU A 188 15.88 25.41 2.21
C GLU A 188 16.97 26.50 2.15
N LEU A 189 17.18 27.21 3.26
CA LEU A 189 18.20 28.24 3.38
C LEU A 189 19.60 27.62 3.29
N GLN A 190 19.88 26.55 4.03
CA GLN A 190 21.17 25.83 3.96
C GLN A 190 21.52 25.40 2.53
N ILE A 191 20.56 24.81 1.82
CA ILE A 191 20.77 24.38 0.43
C ILE A 191 21.08 25.58 -0.48
N LYS A 192 20.45 26.73 -0.25
CA LYS A 192 20.73 27.95 -1.02
C LYS A 192 22.11 28.50 -0.70
N GLU A 193 22.54 28.45 0.55
CA GLU A 193 23.88 28.86 0.97
C GLU A 193 24.96 27.96 0.37
N GLU A 194 24.78 26.65 0.40
CA GLU A 194 25.70 25.71 -0.27
C GLU A 194 25.83 25.99 -1.77
N LYS A 195 24.71 26.28 -2.44
CA LYS A 195 24.71 26.66 -3.86
C LYS A 195 25.43 27.98 -4.09
N ALA A 196 25.23 28.95 -3.21
CA ALA A 196 25.91 30.24 -3.28
C ALA A 196 27.41 30.08 -3.06
N ASN A 197 27.85 29.24 -2.12
CA ASN A 197 29.26 28.89 -1.92
C ASN A 197 29.84 28.27 -3.18
N LYS A 198 29.19 27.26 -3.77
CA LYS A 198 29.68 26.64 -5.02
C LYS A 198 29.78 27.62 -6.19
N LEU A 199 28.86 28.58 -6.28
CA LEU A 199 28.92 29.64 -7.29
C LEU A 199 30.12 30.56 -7.02
N LEU A 200 30.34 30.91 -5.76
CA LEU A 200 31.47 31.71 -5.32
C LEU A 200 32.80 30.99 -5.60
N ASP A 201 32.90 29.69 -5.32
CA ASP A 201 34.06 28.85 -5.68
C ASP A 201 34.33 28.91 -7.19
N LEU A 202 33.27 28.79 -8.00
CA LEU A 202 33.36 28.90 -9.45
C LEU A 202 33.83 30.30 -9.86
N TYR A 203 33.31 31.35 -9.26
CA TYR A 203 33.75 32.72 -9.51
C TYR A 203 35.23 32.92 -9.17
N HIS A 204 35.69 32.36 -8.05
CA HIS A 204 37.09 32.38 -7.65
C HIS A 204 37.99 31.57 -8.58
N ALA A 205 37.48 30.48 -9.14
CA ALA A 205 38.16 29.65 -10.14
C ALA A 205 38.12 30.26 -11.55
N ALA A 206 37.15 31.13 -11.83
CA ALA A 206 36.96 31.74 -13.14
C ALA A 206 38.13 32.62 -13.57
N SER A 207 38.95 33.11 -12.64
CA SER A 207 40.22 33.78 -12.98
C SER A 207 41.18 32.91 -13.78
N ASN A 208 41.03 31.59 -13.70
CA ASN A 208 41.87 30.62 -14.39
C ASN A 208 41.17 30.03 -15.63
N PHE A 209 39.93 30.45 -15.91
CA PHE A 209 39.22 29.99 -17.10
C PHE A 209 39.68 30.80 -18.30
N ILE A 210 40.01 30.09 -19.37
CA ILE A 210 40.37 30.69 -20.65
C ILE A 210 39.09 30.99 -21.39
N THR A 211 38.83 32.27 -21.66
CA THR A 211 37.62 32.74 -22.32
C THR A 211 37.89 33.38 -23.68
N THR A 212 39.09 33.90 -23.89
CA THR A 212 39.53 34.53 -25.15
C THR A 212 40.68 33.78 -25.81
N GLU A 213 40.88 34.00 -27.11
CA GLU A 213 41.99 33.38 -27.86
C GLU A 213 43.35 33.90 -27.37
N GLU A 214 43.43 35.16 -26.93
CA GLU A 214 44.67 35.75 -26.36
C GLU A 214 45.06 35.08 -25.04
N GLU A 215 44.10 34.83 -24.16
CA GLU A 215 44.30 34.07 -22.91
C GLU A 215 44.75 32.63 -23.21
N LEU A 216 44.27 32.05 -24.30
CA LEU A 216 44.62 30.69 -24.71
C LEU A 216 46.08 30.61 -25.17
N GLU A 217 46.54 31.54 -26.00
CA GLU A 217 47.94 31.59 -26.43
C GLU A 217 48.88 31.84 -25.24
N ALA A 218 48.51 32.75 -24.34
CA ALA A 218 49.27 33.00 -23.12
C ALA A 218 49.36 31.75 -22.22
N ALA A 219 48.25 31.03 -22.03
CA ALA A 219 48.22 29.81 -21.23
C ALA A 219 49.02 28.66 -21.88
N ILE A 220 49.02 28.54 -23.21
CA ILE A 220 49.86 27.58 -23.94
C ILE A 220 51.33 27.89 -23.70
N ASN A 221 51.75 29.16 -23.88
CA ASN A 221 53.14 29.55 -23.66
C ASN A 221 53.55 29.30 -22.21
N GLU A 222 52.70 29.64 -21.23
CA GLU A 222 52.99 29.37 -19.82
C GLU A 222 53.09 27.85 -19.51
N ALA A 223 52.17 27.05 -20.05
CA ALA A 223 52.15 25.61 -19.85
C ALA A 223 53.38 24.91 -20.43
N PHE A 224 53.81 25.29 -21.64
CA PHE A 224 54.90 24.65 -22.36
C PHE A 224 56.28 25.25 -22.07
N GLU A 225 56.41 26.54 -21.79
CA GLU A 225 57.71 27.19 -21.56
C GLU A 225 58.08 27.28 -20.07
N VAL A 226 57.12 27.58 -19.20
CA VAL A 226 57.38 27.84 -17.76
C VAL A 226 57.07 26.61 -16.90
N ASN A 227 55.98 25.91 -17.20
CA ASN A 227 55.46 24.85 -16.35
C ASN A 227 55.91 23.42 -16.75
N PHE A 228 56.60 23.23 -17.88
CA PHE A 228 57.19 21.94 -18.27
C PHE A 228 58.11 21.37 -17.17
N SER A 229 58.87 22.24 -16.49
CA SER A 229 59.75 21.85 -15.37
C SER A 229 58.99 21.55 -14.07
N LYS A 230 57.77 22.07 -13.89
CA LYS A 230 56.91 21.76 -12.74
C LYS A 230 56.10 20.48 -12.97
N PHE A 231 55.79 20.16 -14.23
CA PHE A 231 55.09 18.94 -14.61
C PHE A 231 55.91 17.70 -14.25
N ASP A 232 57.21 17.70 -14.53
CA ASP A 232 58.15 16.61 -14.18
C ASP A 232 58.28 16.42 -12.64
N GLY A 233 58.28 17.53 -11.89
CA GLY A 233 58.21 17.52 -10.44
C GLY A 233 56.87 16.99 -9.89
N SER A 234 55.75 17.33 -10.54
CA SER A 234 54.42 16.85 -10.13
C SER A 234 54.21 15.37 -10.45
N GLN A 235 54.77 14.88 -11.55
CA GLN A 235 54.67 13.50 -11.99
C GLN A 235 55.49 12.58 -11.09
N SER A 236 56.70 12.98 -10.70
CA SER A 236 57.51 12.27 -9.69
C SER A 236 56.87 12.29 -8.28
N ILE A 237 56.15 13.36 -7.92
CA ILE A 237 55.36 13.42 -6.68
C ILE A 237 54.13 12.49 -6.76
N VAL A 238 53.47 12.38 -7.91
CA VAL A 238 52.33 11.46 -8.11
C VAL A 238 52.79 10.00 -8.16
N GLU A 239 53.91 9.70 -8.80
CA GLU A 239 54.52 8.38 -8.82
C GLU A 239 54.99 7.95 -7.43
N SER A 240 55.62 8.85 -6.66
CA SER A 240 55.97 8.56 -5.26
C SER A 240 54.74 8.40 -4.34
N ARG A 241 53.63 9.09 -4.61
CA ARG A 241 52.32 8.88 -3.93
C ARG A 241 51.68 7.53 -4.27
N LEU A 242 51.89 6.99 -5.47
CA LEU A 242 51.39 5.68 -5.89
C LEU A 242 52.25 4.52 -5.35
N VAL A 243 53.55 4.75 -5.16
CA VAL A 243 54.50 3.74 -4.66
C VAL A 243 54.53 3.65 -3.12
N SER A 244 54.22 4.75 -2.42
CA SER A 244 54.19 4.81 -0.95
C SER A 244 52.76 4.66 -0.39
N SER A 245 52.39 3.45 0.03
CA SER A 245 51.15 3.16 0.78
C SER A 245 51.18 3.69 2.24
N GLY A 246 51.65 4.93 2.45
CA GLY A 246 51.80 5.57 3.76
C GLY A 246 51.40 7.04 3.74
N THR A 247 50.14 7.34 3.42
CA THR A 247 49.58 8.69 3.23
C THR A 247 49.09 9.34 4.52
N GLY A 248 49.98 9.46 5.52
CA GLY A 248 49.70 10.25 6.73
C GLY A 248 49.93 11.74 6.54
N TYR A 249 51.11 12.13 6.06
CA TYR A 249 51.60 13.51 6.17
C TYR A 249 51.14 14.46 5.05
N ALA A 250 50.98 13.99 3.81
CA ALA A 250 50.54 14.85 2.69
C ALA A 250 49.05 15.23 2.76
N ASN A 251 48.24 14.44 3.47
CA ASN A 251 46.84 14.77 3.73
C ASN A 251 46.72 15.81 4.85
N ILE A 252 47.73 15.96 5.71
CA ILE A 252 47.68 16.93 6.82
C ILE A 252 47.68 18.35 6.26
N ASP A 253 48.58 18.70 5.33
CA ASP A 253 48.64 20.06 4.79
C ASP A 253 47.39 20.45 3.99
N PHE A 254 46.80 19.50 3.25
CA PHE A 254 45.57 19.72 2.49
C PHE A 254 44.35 19.84 3.44
N ASN A 255 44.27 18.97 4.44
CA ASN A 255 43.22 19.02 5.45
C ASN A 255 43.35 20.26 6.33
N GLU A 256 44.57 20.68 6.67
CA GLU A 256 44.84 21.91 7.44
C GLU A 256 44.36 23.14 6.67
N ARG A 257 44.60 23.21 5.36
CA ARG A 257 44.07 24.29 4.53
C ARG A 257 42.55 24.29 4.47
N ILE A 258 41.92 23.13 4.31
CA ILE A 258 40.45 23.03 4.31
C ILE A 258 39.88 23.44 5.68
N ILE A 259 40.50 22.99 6.77
CA ILE A 259 40.07 23.33 8.12
C ILE A 259 40.30 24.82 8.40
N ALA A 260 41.44 25.38 8.00
CA ALA A 260 41.73 26.80 8.14
C ALA A 260 40.75 27.66 7.33
N ASP A 261 40.45 27.27 6.09
CA ASP A 261 39.44 27.89 5.24
C ASP A 261 38.06 27.86 5.92
N GLU A 262 37.64 26.70 6.45
CA GLU A 262 36.35 26.56 7.14
C GLU A 262 36.27 27.39 8.43
N VAL A 263 37.36 27.44 9.21
CA VAL A 263 37.44 28.22 10.47
C VAL A 263 37.48 29.72 10.22
N LEU A 264 38.19 30.16 9.17
CA LEU A 264 38.30 31.57 8.80
C LEU A 264 37.14 32.06 7.93
N GLY A 265 36.27 31.15 7.46
CA GLY A 265 35.19 31.46 6.53
C GLY A 265 35.70 31.87 5.16
N GLU A 266 36.85 31.33 4.75
CA GLU A 266 37.51 31.53 3.47
C GLU A 266 37.28 30.32 2.56
N ILE A 267 37.51 30.52 1.26
CA ILE A 267 37.41 29.50 0.23
C ILE A 267 38.70 29.58 -0.58
N SER A 268 39.60 28.60 -0.41
CA SER A 268 40.90 28.55 -1.07
C SER A 268 41.73 29.83 -0.85
N GLY A 269 41.76 30.34 0.39
CA GLY A 269 42.45 31.58 0.76
C GLY A 269 41.85 32.88 0.18
N LYS A 270 40.62 32.82 -0.35
CA LYS A 270 39.85 33.99 -0.80
C LYS A 270 38.60 34.16 0.10
N PRO A 271 38.02 35.37 0.22
CA PRO A 271 36.89 35.61 1.12
C PRO A 271 35.69 34.72 0.75
N GLY A 272 35.12 34.04 1.76
CA GLY A 272 33.94 33.22 1.62
C GLY A 272 32.63 34.00 1.73
N LEU A 273 31.51 33.29 1.55
CA LEU A 273 30.18 33.90 1.43
C LEU A 273 29.78 34.74 2.64
N GLN A 274 30.16 34.33 3.85
CA GLN A 274 29.80 35.02 5.08
C GLN A 274 30.47 36.39 5.18
N VAL A 275 31.76 36.46 4.88
CA VAL A 275 32.53 37.71 4.83
C VAL A 275 31.94 38.66 3.76
N ILE A 276 31.53 38.12 2.60
CA ILE A 276 30.89 38.92 1.54
C ILE A 276 29.51 39.43 1.98
N LYS A 277 28.70 38.59 2.65
CA LYS A 277 27.41 39.02 3.20
C LYS A 277 27.59 40.14 4.23
N ASP A 278 28.54 39.99 5.15
CA ASP A 278 28.78 40.95 6.24
C ASP A 278 29.32 42.29 5.74
N THR A 279 30.13 42.26 4.68
CA THR A 279 30.63 43.47 4.00
C THR A 279 29.54 44.17 3.20
N LEU A 280 28.64 43.42 2.54
CA LEU A 280 27.51 43.99 1.81
C LEU A 280 26.40 44.52 2.76
N SER A 281 26.16 43.84 3.88
CA SER A 281 25.16 44.27 4.88
C SER A 281 25.66 45.46 5.72
N GLY A 282 26.99 45.62 5.82
CA GLY A 282 27.63 46.63 6.66
C GLY A 282 27.46 46.35 8.16
N GLU A 283 26.90 45.21 8.55
CA GLU A 283 26.68 44.81 9.93
C GLU A 283 28.02 44.54 10.64
N GLY A 284 28.98 43.92 9.93
CA GLY A 284 30.31 43.68 10.46
C GLY A 284 31.08 44.96 10.80
N GLU A 285 30.91 46.03 10.00
CA GLU A 285 31.50 47.33 10.32
C GLU A 285 30.83 48.01 11.51
N LYS A 286 29.50 47.91 11.63
CA LYS A 286 28.76 48.43 12.78
C LYS A 286 29.22 47.76 14.06
N LEU A 287 29.29 46.43 14.07
CA LEU A 287 29.78 45.66 15.21
C LEU A 287 31.23 46.01 15.57
N LYS A 288 32.12 46.20 14.58
CA LYS A 288 33.51 46.64 14.84
C LYS A 288 33.57 48.04 15.45
N ARG A 289 32.73 48.97 14.99
CA ARG A 289 32.65 50.34 15.55
C ARG A 289 32.08 50.31 16.97
N GLU A 290 31.03 49.54 17.21
CA GLU A 290 30.43 49.35 18.53
C GLU A 290 31.43 48.72 19.51
N ALA A 291 32.16 47.70 19.08
CA ALA A 291 33.21 47.07 19.88
C ALA A 291 34.37 48.04 20.18
N GLN A 292 34.83 48.84 19.21
CA GLN A 292 35.85 49.87 19.45
C GLN A 292 35.36 50.96 20.41
N VAL A 293 34.10 51.37 20.31
CA VAL A 293 33.50 52.33 21.24
C VAL A 293 33.41 51.73 22.65
N ALA A 294 33.04 50.45 22.78
CA ALA A 294 32.99 49.76 24.07
C ALA A 294 34.37 49.61 24.70
N VAL A 295 35.40 49.22 23.93
CA VAL A 295 36.79 49.08 24.41
C VAL A 295 37.40 50.42 24.80
N ASN A 296 37.01 51.52 24.14
CA ASN A 296 37.46 52.87 24.49
C ASN A 296 36.67 53.50 25.66
N GLN A 297 35.60 52.84 26.12
CA GLN A 297 34.79 53.27 27.27
C GLN A 297 35.16 52.56 28.58
N GLU A 298 36.01 51.52 28.53
CA GLU A 298 36.73 50.94 29.68
C GLU A 298 38.09 51.63 29.90
#